data_AF-A0A8C3XXP1-F1
#
_entry.id   AF-A0A8C3XXP1-F1
#
_cell.length_a   1.000
_cell.length_b   1.000
_cell.length_c   1.000
_cell.angle_alpha   90.00
_cell.angle_beta   90.00
_cell.angle_gamma   90.00
#
_symmetry.space_group_name_H-M   'P 1'
#
loop_
_entity.id
_entity.type
_entity.pdbx_description
1 polymer ?
#
loop_
_entity_poly.entity_id
_entity_poly.type
_entity_poly.pdbx_seq_one_letter_code
_entity_poly.pdbx_strand_id
1 'polypeptide(L)'
;MAAHLVRRCCRRLLLLPAAPAGPALRTCPPRWAEGPQPRPRDNGAEQELRELIQAASSPQDLLQVSRRPALSSNLAALAIARLARLAREQHLDSEGIRGDPRFQQLLGAVHAQISQVWNTPLVQLLRSLPALGLAQGGPQVRSVEQEVLWRLRRLPLRQLVQLAEHLAGQGQDSPLLPEVLRKLELRWTELDGTRTVVTLMAKVGHLSPTLMERLEDKALELAEHFDPEELRRVALALALQQRRCVPLLRALSYHLLQKPAELPLPVITDLLFAYSKLSFQQPQVLHRLALELQPHLGSLSPAQVSRCARSFASLRWLSRPLAEAIAQYCLENAQSLSVTQLCGILVSFARLNFQPSSSEEFFSMVHERLQGQELDMHLLTDVVWSLCVLQQPRAPHLSQVLSPEFHTRLRGDSSPRAQSSWLKLLHINATARLEAPGYQGPFLPPEALGGDRDKDKSRDKDKATPLQRGLREALPGALGGHELVRYDVSTVYGWDIDAEVVLDSDNKALPVRDFSAPHLSHCEGTKPLPPGARRVAVLRWELPQFSSRGRELLGRGSMARRHLRAAGFLLAEVPHYEFLELKLERQRVAYLKDKVAKALASDTAGDTATDTAT
;
A
#
# COMPACT_ATOMS: atom_id res chain seq x y z
N MET A 1 18.55 16.37 29.61
CA MET A 1 18.86 17.80 29.38
C MET A 1 17.86 18.55 28.47
N ALA A 2 16.85 17.91 27.88
CA ALA A 2 15.80 18.59 27.09
C ALA A 2 14.56 19.04 27.90
N ALA A 3 14.38 18.58 29.15
CA ALA A 3 13.20 18.89 29.96
C ALA A 3 13.28 20.23 30.74
N HIS A 4 14.47 20.82 30.88
CA HIS A 4 14.66 22.05 31.67
C HIS A 4 14.51 23.36 30.87
N LEU A 5 14.56 23.29 29.53
CA LEU A 5 14.41 24.45 28.64
C LEU A 5 12.94 24.83 28.39
N VAL A 6 12.02 23.86 28.44
CA VAL A 6 10.58 24.11 28.21
C VAL A 6 9.93 24.82 29.41
N ARG A 7 10.38 24.57 30.64
CA ARG A 7 9.82 25.20 31.85
C ARG A 7 10.21 26.68 32.04
N ARG A 8 11.27 27.17 31.38
CA ARG A 8 11.72 28.58 31.51
C ARG A 8 11.02 29.55 30.55
N CYS A 9 10.51 29.08 29.41
CA CYS A 9 9.77 29.91 28.47
C CYS A 9 8.33 30.21 28.91
N CYS A 10 7.66 29.30 29.63
CA CYS A 10 6.27 29.51 30.05
C CYS A 10 6.08 30.51 31.21
N ARG A 11 7.12 30.90 31.95
CA ARG A 11 7.02 31.84 33.09
C ARG A 11 7.31 33.31 32.74
N ARG A 12 7.77 33.62 31.53
CA ARG A 12 8.09 35.01 31.12
C ARG A 12 6.98 35.72 30.34
N LEU A 13 5.86 35.05 30.05
CA LEU A 13 4.73 35.62 29.31
C LEU A 13 3.53 36.03 30.20
N LEU A 14 3.65 35.95 31.53
CA LEU A 14 2.52 36.20 32.44
C LEU A 14 2.67 37.40 33.38
N LEU A 15 3.67 38.26 33.24
CA LEU A 15 3.83 39.42 34.14
C LEU A 15 4.36 40.67 33.43
N LEU A 16 3.52 41.73 33.44
CA LEU A 16 3.78 43.20 33.45
C LEU A 16 2.99 43.98 32.36
N PRO A 17 2.64 45.27 32.58
CA PRO A 17 1.62 45.76 33.51
C PRO A 17 0.55 46.64 32.78
N ALA A 18 -0.59 46.89 33.42
CA ALA A 18 -1.60 47.84 32.94
C ALA A 18 -1.15 49.29 33.18
N ALA A 19 -1.36 50.19 32.20
CA ALA A 19 -1.16 51.64 32.31
C ALA A 19 -2.14 52.40 31.36
N PRO A 20 -2.44 53.69 31.60
CA PRO A 20 -3.68 54.16 32.20
C PRO A 20 -4.68 54.76 31.20
N ALA A 21 -5.95 54.85 31.61
CA ALA A 21 -7.01 55.52 30.86
C ALA A 21 -6.85 57.05 30.92
N GLY A 22 -6.72 57.68 29.74
CA GLY A 22 -6.78 59.14 29.54
C GLY A 22 -8.06 59.56 28.79
N PRO A 23 -8.48 60.83 28.87
CA PRO A 23 -9.89 61.22 28.79
C PRO A 23 -10.46 61.25 27.36
N ALA A 24 -11.76 60.97 27.27
CA ALA A 24 -12.54 60.96 26.04
C ALA A 24 -12.66 62.39 25.45
N LEU A 25 -11.94 62.66 24.36
CA LEU A 25 -12.21 63.81 23.50
C LEU A 25 -13.31 63.44 22.50
N ARG A 26 -14.50 64.00 22.73
CA ARG A 26 -15.58 64.05 21.75
C ARG A 26 -15.14 64.90 20.55
N THR A 27 -14.84 64.26 19.43
CA THR A 27 -14.78 64.93 18.13
C THR A 27 -15.90 64.38 17.26
N CYS A 28 -16.91 65.20 16.98
CA CYS A 28 -17.92 64.90 15.97
C CYS A 28 -17.23 64.62 14.62
N PRO A 29 -17.66 63.60 13.85
CA PRO A 29 -17.09 63.38 12.52
C PRO A 29 -17.51 64.52 11.56
N PRO A 30 -16.65 64.89 10.61
CA PRO A 30 -16.98 65.88 9.59
C PRO A 30 -18.09 65.37 8.65
N ARG A 31 -18.85 66.33 8.10
CA ARG A 31 -20.10 66.20 7.34
C ARG A 31 -20.01 65.48 5.99
N TRP A 32 -19.00 64.65 5.78
CA TRP A 32 -18.89 63.69 4.67
C TRP A 32 -19.20 62.25 5.11
N ALA A 33 -19.52 62.06 6.39
CA ALA A 33 -19.95 60.79 7.00
C ALA A 33 -21.48 60.53 6.92
N GLU A 34 -22.21 61.27 6.10
CA GLU A 34 -23.59 60.92 5.74
C GLU A 34 -23.58 60.24 4.37
N GLY A 35 -23.34 58.93 4.38
CA GLY A 35 -23.74 58.10 3.24
C GLY A 35 -25.26 58.21 3.04
N PRO A 36 -25.77 58.04 1.81
CA PRO A 36 -27.20 58.14 1.55
C PRO A 36 -27.96 57.22 2.52
N GLN A 37 -28.93 57.80 3.24
CA GLN A 37 -29.82 57.07 4.13
C GLN A 37 -30.37 55.82 3.42
N PRO A 38 -30.42 54.65 4.08
CA PRO A 38 -30.99 53.47 3.48
C PRO A 38 -32.48 53.74 3.25
N ARG A 39 -32.87 53.90 1.98
CA ARG A 39 -34.27 53.71 1.59
C ARG A 39 -34.67 52.31 2.07
N PRO A 40 -35.87 52.12 2.64
CA PRO A 40 -36.34 50.79 2.98
C PRO A 40 -36.40 49.99 1.68
N ARG A 41 -35.45 49.06 1.49
CA ARG A 41 -35.46 48.15 0.36
C ARG A 41 -36.56 47.13 0.58
N ASP A 42 -37.18 46.77 -0.52
CA ASP A 42 -38.28 45.83 -0.71
C ASP A 42 -37.90 44.38 -0.32
N ASN A 43 -37.44 44.17 0.92
CA ASN A 43 -36.91 42.89 1.39
C ASN A 43 -37.98 41.77 1.39
N GLY A 44 -39.27 42.12 1.41
CA GLY A 44 -40.38 41.16 1.37
C GLY A 44 -40.50 40.46 0.01
N ALA A 45 -40.58 41.23 -1.07
CA ALA A 45 -40.80 40.69 -2.42
C ALA A 45 -39.61 39.87 -2.95
N GLU A 46 -38.37 40.25 -2.62
CA GLU A 46 -37.18 39.45 -2.94
C GLU A 46 -37.12 38.15 -2.13
N GLN A 47 -37.56 38.18 -0.87
CA GLN A 47 -37.59 37.02 0.01
C GLN A 47 -38.68 36.03 -0.43
N GLU A 48 -39.87 36.51 -0.78
CA GLU A 48 -40.95 35.71 -1.38
C GLU A 48 -40.49 35.04 -2.69
N LEU A 49 -39.83 35.80 -3.57
CA LEU A 49 -39.31 35.23 -4.82
C LEU A 49 -38.21 34.20 -4.58
N ARG A 50 -37.38 34.38 -3.55
CA ARG A 50 -36.38 33.39 -3.14
C ARG A 50 -37.03 32.10 -2.64
N GLU A 51 -38.11 32.19 -1.88
CA GLU A 51 -38.88 31.03 -1.42
C GLU A 51 -39.54 30.30 -2.60
N LEU A 52 -40.10 31.05 -3.56
CA LEU A 52 -40.65 30.49 -4.81
C LEU A 52 -39.58 29.75 -5.62
N ILE A 53 -38.37 30.30 -5.76
CA ILE A 53 -37.25 29.64 -6.44
C ILE A 53 -36.85 28.35 -5.71
N GLN A 54 -36.84 28.35 -4.38
CA GLN A 54 -36.49 27.16 -3.61
C GLN A 54 -37.56 26.07 -3.70
N ALA A 55 -38.84 26.46 -3.65
CA ALA A 55 -40.00 25.58 -3.71
C ALA A 55 -40.30 25.06 -5.13
N ALA A 56 -39.81 25.72 -6.18
CA ALA A 56 -40.04 25.32 -7.56
C ALA A 56 -39.64 23.86 -7.81
N SER A 57 -40.57 23.10 -8.39
CA SER A 57 -40.44 21.69 -8.77
C SER A 57 -40.33 21.50 -10.28
N SER A 58 -40.70 22.51 -11.09
CA SER A 58 -40.57 22.47 -12.54
C SER A 58 -39.47 23.42 -13.05
N PRO A 59 -38.72 23.02 -14.11
CA PRO A 59 -37.77 23.91 -14.78
C PRO A 59 -38.44 25.13 -15.41
N GLN A 60 -39.69 24.99 -15.85
CA GLN A 60 -40.45 26.07 -16.48
C GLN A 60 -40.74 27.20 -15.49
N ASP A 61 -41.08 26.88 -14.24
CA ASP A 61 -41.31 27.87 -13.19
C ASP A 61 -40.05 28.70 -12.90
N LEU A 62 -38.89 28.05 -12.91
CA LEU A 62 -37.59 28.72 -12.73
C LEU A 62 -37.21 29.60 -13.92
N LEU A 63 -37.52 29.16 -15.14
CA LEU A 63 -37.28 29.96 -16.34
C LEU A 63 -38.25 31.16 -16.43
N GLN A 64 -39.47 31.06 -15.90
CA GLN A 64 -40.42 32.17 -15.83
C GLN A 64 -39.93 33.32 -14.94
N VAL A 65 -39.03 33.05 -13.98
CA VAL A 65 -38.40 34.09 -13.13
C VAL A 65 -37.64 35.13 -13.96
N SER A 66 -37.12 34.76 -15.14
CA SER A 66 -36.44 35.67 -16.08
C SER A 66 -37.33 36.81 -16.61
N ARG A 67 -38.66 36.61 -16.61
CA ARG A 67 -39.62 37.57 -17.17
C ARG A 67 -40.00 38.70 -16.20
N ARG A 68 -39.56 38.63 -14.95
CA ARG A 68 -39.89 39.66 -13.95
C ARG A 68 -39.03 40.91 -14.16
N PRO A 69 -39.61 42.12 -14.12
CA PRO A 69 -38.84 43.36 -14.17
C PRO A 69 -37.93 43.47 -12.94
N ALA A 70 -36.71 43.96 -13.14
CA ALA A 70 -35.69 44.16 -12.08
C ALA A 70 -35.22 42.88 -11.33
N LEU A 71 -35.01 41.77 -12.04
CA LEU A 71 -34.41 40.56 -11.46
C LEU A 71 -32.98 40.83 -10.94
N SER A 72 -32.75 40.61 -9.65
CA SER A 72 -31.40 40.74 -9.07
C SER A 72 -30.49 39.58 -9.50
N SER A 73 -29.21 39.87 -9.71
CA SER A 73 -28.21 38.85 -10.12
C SER A 73 -28.09 37.71 -9.11
N ASN A 74 -28.37 37.99 -7.83
CA ASN A 74 -28.39 37.00 -6.76
C ASN A 74 -29.54 35.99 -6.92
N LEU A 75 -30.76 36.47 -7.23
CA LEU A 75 -31.91 35.61 -7.49
C LEU A 75 -31.77 34.86 -8.81
N ALA A 76 -31.21 35.49 -9.84
CA ALA A 76 -30.86 34.82 -11.09
C ALA A 76 -29.86 33.66 -10.87
N ALA A 77 -28.80 33.88 -10.07
CA ALA A 77 -27.83 32.85 -9.72
C ALA A 77 -28.46 31.68 -8.95
N LEU A 78 -29.37 31.98 -8.01
CA LEU A 78 -30.14 30.97 -7.27
C LEU A 78 -31.08 30.17 -8.18
N ALA A 79 -31.75 30.83 -9.12
CA ALA A 79 -32.62 30.18 -10.10
C ALA A 79 -31.83 29.23 -11.00
N ILE A 80 -30.67 29.65 -11.52
CA ILE A 80 -29.77 28.80 -12.31
C ILE A 80 -29.28 27.59 -11.49
N ALA A 81 -28.85 27.81 -10.24
CA ALA A 81 -28.39 26.74 -9.37
C ALA A 81 -29.51 25.72 -9.07
N ARG A 82 -30.74 26.17 -8.83
CA ARG A 82 -31.90 25.29 -8.65
C ARG A 82 -32.23 24.54 -9.94
N LEU A 83 -32.16 25.22 -11.08
CA LEU A 83 -32.46 24.64 -12.38
C LEU A 83 -31.47 23.51 -12.72
N ALA A 84 -30.17 23.70 -12.45
CA ALA A 84 -29.18 22.63 -12.59
C ALA A 84 -29.43 21.44 -11.65
N ARG A 85 -29.96 21.68 -10.45
CA ARG A 85 -30.36 20.61 -9.53
C ARG A 85 -31.54 19.82 -10.10
N LEU A 86 -32.59 20.48 -10.57
CA LEU A 86 -33.75 19.83 -11.20
C LEU A 86 -33.36 19.07 -12.48
N ALA A 87 -32.49 19.66 -13.31
CA ALA A 87 -31.99 19.00 -14.52
C ALA A 87 -31.28 17.68 -14.20
N ARG A 88 -30.52 17.63 -13.09
CA ARG A 88 -29.86 16.40 -12.63
C ARG A 88 -30.83 15.40 -12.02
N GLU A 89 -31.79 15.85 -11.23
CA GLU A 89 -32.79 14.99 -10.57
C GLU A 89 -33.77 14.37 -11.58
N GLN A 90 -34.13 15.11 -12.62
CA GLN A 90 -35.12 14.71 -13.63
C GLN A 90 -34.49 14.26 -14.97
N HIS A 91 -33.16 14.11 -15.04
CA HIS A 91 -32.40 13.75 -16.25
C HIS A 91 -32.79 14.56 -17.49
N LEU A 92 -32.95 15.87 -17.33
CA LEU A 92 -33.37 16.77 -18.41
C LEU A 92 -32.24 17.04 -19.40
N ASP A 93 -32.61 17.28 -20.66
CA ASP A 93 -31.67 17.65 -21.70
C ASP A 93 -31.06 19.04 -21.44
N SER A 94 -29.74 19.06 -21.24
CA SER A 94 -28.96 20.29 -21.04
C SER A 94 -28.91 21.16 -22.29
N GLU A 95 -29.02 20.58 -23.50
CA GLU A 95 -29.02 21.33 -24.75
C GLU A 95 -30.30 22.17 -24.89
N GLY A 96 -31.47 21.56 -24.63
CA GLY A 96 -32.76 22.26 -24.61
C GLY A 96 -32.83 23.39 -23.58
N ILE A 97 -32.22 23.22 -22.40
CA ILE A 97 -32.12 24.27 -21.38
C ILE A 97 -31.20 25.40 -21.85
N ARG A 98 -30.04 25.06 -22.40
CA ARG A 98 -29.05 26.03 -22.88
C ARG A 98 -29.60 26.88 -24.04
N GLY A 99 -30.41 26.27 -24.91
CA GLY A 99 -31.06 26.94 -26.03
C GLY A 99 -32.24 27.84 -25.65
N ASP A 100 -32.78 27.76 -24.43
CA ASP A 100 -33.93 28.56 -24.03
C ASP A 100 -33.53 30.05 -23.84
N PRO A 101 -34.21 31.00 -24.52
CA PRO A 101 -33.89 32.42 -24.40
C PRO A 101 -34.04 32.96 -22.97
N ARG A 102 -34.92 32.37 -22.15
CA ARG A 102 -35.10 32.73 -20.74
C ARG A 102 -33.89 32.35 -19.90
N PHE A 103 -33.25 31.22 -20.21
CA PHE A 103 -32.02 30.83 -19.55
C PHE A 103 -30.87 31.79 -19.90
N GLN A 104 -30.79 32.22 -21.16
CA GLN A 104 -29.83 33.25 -21.60
C GLN A 104 -30.07 34.60 -20.91
N GLN A 105 -31.33 34.97 -20.67
CA GLN A 105 -31.67 36.17 -19.87
C GLN A 105 -31.18 36.06 -18.42
N LEU A 106 -31.33 34.89 -17.78
CA LEU A 106 -30.79 34.66 -16.43
C LEU A 106 -29.26 34.77 -16.41
N LEU A 107 -28.57 34.19 -17.40
CA LEU A 107 -27.12 34.31 -17.54
C LEU A 107 -26.68 35.76 -17.77
N GLY A 108 -27.41 36.51 -18.61
CA GLY A 108 -27.18 37.93 -18.85
C GLY A 108 -27.35 38.78 -17.58
N ALA A 109 -28.40 38.53 -16.80
CA ALA A 109 -28.65 39.21 -15.53
C ALA A 109 -27.53 38.97 -14.51
N VAL A 110 -27.01 37.74 -14.44
CA VAL A 110 -25.85 37.42 -13.60
C VAL A 110 -24.59 38.11 -14.11
N HIS A 111 -24.30 38.02 -15.40
CA HIS A 111 -23.09 38.58 -16.00
C HIS A 111 -23.00 40.10 -15.86
N ALA A 112 -24.14 40.80 -15.99
CA ALA A 112 -24.21 42.27 -15.87
C ALA A 112 -23.84 42.78 -14.46
N GLN A 113 -24.13 42.01 -13.40
CA GLN A 113 -23.96 42.44 -12.00
C GLN A 113 -23.39 41.32 -11.12
N ILE A 114 -22.35 40.63 -11.63
CA ILE A 114 -21.78 39.48 -10.93
C ILE A 114 -21.16 39.85 -9.57
N SER A 115 -20.63 41.07 -9.46
CA SER A 115 -20.09 41.62 -8.21
C SER A 115 -21.15 41.82 -7.11
N GLN A 116 -22.45 41.74 -7.43
CA GLN A 116 -23.53 41.82 -6.43
C GLN A 116 -24.01 40.45 -5.94
N VAL A 117 -23.63 39.36 -6.61
CA VAL A 117 -24.02 37.99 -6.22
C VAL A 117 -23.34 37.63 -4.90
N TRP A 118 -24.08 37.04 -3.95
CA TRP A 118 -23.49 36.63 -2.67
C TRP A 118 -22.61 35.39 -2.79
N ASN A 119 -21.72 35.17 -1.82
CA ASN A 119 -20.74 34.07 -1.89
C ASN A 119 -21.38 32.68 -2.03
N THR A 120 -22.47 32.40 -1.30
CA THR A 120 -23.14 31.09 -1.37
C THR A 120 -23.78 30.84 -2.75
N PRO A 121 -24.59 31.75 -3.30
CA PRO A 121 -25.10 31.63 -4.67
C PRO A 121 -23.99 31.62 -5.73
N LEU A 122 -22.90 32.36 -5.54
CA LEU A 122 -21.77 32.39 -6.46
C LEU A 122 -21.07 31.01 -6.56
N VAL A 123 -20.80 30.37 -5.42
CA VAL A 123 -20.22 29.01 -5.38
C VAL A 123 -21.20 27.97 -5.91
N GLN A 124 -22.50 28.12 -5.66
CA GLN A 124 -23.52 27.24 -6.23
C GLN A 124 -23.60 27.40 -7.75
N LEU A 125 -23.55 28.64 -8.23
CA LEU A 125 -23.57 28.99 -9.64
C LEU A 125 -22.38 28.35 -10.36
N LEU A 126 -21.16 28.55 -9.87
CA LEU A 126 -19.96 27.95 -10.47
C LEU A 126 -20.10 26.42 -10.65
N ARG A 127 -20.69 25.73 -9.67
CA ARG A 127 -20.92 24.29 -9.73
C ARG A 127 -22.04 23.86 -10.68
N SER A 128 -22.98 24.77 -10.93
CA SER A 128 -24.17 24.52 -11.73
C SER A 128 -23.92 24.69 -13.23
N LEU A 129 -23.02 25.59 -13.64
CA LEU A 129 -22.80 25.92 -15.04
C LEU A 129 -22.29 24.73 -15.87
N PRO A 130 -21.30 23.93 -15.42
CA PRO A 130 -20.86 22.76 -16.17
C PRO A 130 -21.94 21.67 -16.25
N ALA A 131 -22.77 21.52 -15.20
CA ALA A 131 -23.87 20.57 -15.19
C ALA A 131 -25.00 20.95 -16.17
N LEU A 132 -25.04 22.20 -16.63
CA LEU A 132 -25.96 22.70 -17.64
C LEU A 132 -25.34 22.72 -19.04
N GLY A 133 -24.21 22.03 -19.25
CA GLY A 133 -23.58 21.90 -20.57
C GLY A 133 -22.90 23.18 -21.07
N LEU A 134 -22.55 24.11 -20.17
CA LEU A 134 -21.73 25.26 -20.54
C LEU A 134 -20.25 24.86 -20.62
N ALA A 135 -19.59 25.27 -21.70
CA ALA A 135 -18.19 24.94 -21.97
C ALA A 135 -17.27 25.48 -20.86
N GLN A 136 -16.35 24.63 -20.39
CA GLN A 136 -15.27 25.07 -19.52
C GLN A 136 -14.45 26.15 -20.25
N GLY A 137 -14.25 27.29 -19.61
CA GLY A 137 -13.60 28.45 -20.24
C GLY A 137 -14.49 29.31 -21.15
N GLY A 138 -15.80 29.06 -21.23
CA GLY A 138 -16.75 30.01 -21.84
C GLY A 138 -16.80 31.35 -21.08
N PRO A 139 -17.23 32.46 -21.71
CA PRO A 139 -17.17 33.79 -21.10
C PRO A 139 -18.01 33.89 -19.80
N GLN A 140 -19.15 33.19 -19.74
CA GLN A 140 -20.00 33.15 -18.55
C GLN A 140 -19.33 32.39 -17.39
N VAL A 141 -18.68 31.25 -17.67
CA VAL A 141 -17.96 30.46 -16.65
C VAL A 141 -16.73 31.22 -16.17
N ARG A 142 -15.94 31.82 -17.09
CA ARG A 142 -14.77 32.62 -16.75
C ARG A 142 -15.12 33.83 -15.88
N SER A 143 -16.23 34.51 -16.19
CA SER A 143 -16.69 35.65 -15.37
C SER A 143 -16.94 35.23 -13.92
N VAL A 144 -17.57 34.06 -13.71
CA VAL A 144 -17.82 33.49 -12.38
C VAL A 144 -16.53 33.03 -11.72
N GLU A 145 -15.63 32.37 -12.43
CA GLU A 145 -14.32 31.96 -11.90
C GLU A 145 -13.49 33.17 -11.44
N GLN A 146 -13.45 34.25 -12.22
CA GLN A 146 -12.71 35.47 -11.87
C GLN A 146 -13.29 36.16 -10.64
N GLU A 147 -14.62 36.26 -10.53
CA GLU A 147 -15.24 36.82 -9.34
C GLU A 147 -14.95 35.98 -8.09
N VAL A 148 -14.96 34.64 -8.21
CA VAL A 148 -14.56 33.74 -7.12
C VAL A 148 -13.09 33.94 -6.75
N LEU A 149 -12.20 34.09 -7.73
CA LEU A 149 -10.77 34.38 -7.50
C LEU A 149 -10.57 35.68 -6.72
N TRP A 150 -11.25 36.77 -7.10
CA TRP A 150 -11.16 38.05 -6.39
C TRP A 150 -11.64 37.96 -4.94
N ARG A 151 -12.66 37.13 -4.69
CA ARG A 151 -13.24 36.94 -3.35
C ARG A 151 -12.61 35.84 -2.53
N LEU A 152 -11.71 35.06 -3.10
CA LEU A 152 -11.21 33.81 -2.51
C LEU A 152 -10.70 34.00 -1.07
N ARG A 153 -10.05 35.12 -0.78
CA ARG A 153 -9.55 35.47 0.56
C ARG A 153 -10.65 35.64 1.62
N ARG A 154 -11.84 36.07 1.20
CA ARG A 154 -12.98 36.38 2.07
C ARG A 154 -13.98 35.22 2.16
N LEU A 155 -13.76 34.15 1.39
CA LEU A 155 -14.65 32.99 1.44
C LEU A 155 -14.48 32.24 2.77
N PRO A 156 -15.58 31.80 3.41
CA PRO A 156 -15.51 30.93 4.57
C PRO A 156 -14.89 29.58 4.19
N LEU A 157 -14.17 28.96 5.13
CA LEU A 157 -13.44 27.71 4.90
C LEU A 157 -14.33 26.59 4.33
N ARG A 158 -15.56 26.47 4.83
CA ARG A 158 -16.56 25.51 4.32
C ARG A 158 -16.78 25.65 2.81
N GLN A 159 -16.83 26.88 2.29
CA GLN A 159 -17.00 27.12 0.86
C GLN A 159 -15.71 26.82 0.08
N LEU A 160 -14.54 27.09 0.64
CA LEU A 160 -13.26 26.71 0.04
C LEU A 160 -13.12 25.18 -0.11
N VAL A 161 -13.53 24.43 0.91
CA VAL A 161 -13.56 22.96 0.86
C VAL A 161 -14.51 22.47 -0.22
N GLN A 162 -15.74 23.02 -0.27
CA GLN A 162 -16.72 22.65 -1.30
C GLN A 162 -16.24 22.97 -2.72
N LEU A 163 -15.54 24.09 -2.90
CA LEU A 163 -14.92 24.47 -4.16
C LEU A 163 -13.81 23.48 -4.54
N ALA A 164 -12.90 23.17 -3.61
CA ALA A 164 -11.79 22.24 -3.86
C ALA A 164 -12.30 20.84 -4.22
N GLU A 165 -13.29 20.33 -3.48
CA GLU A 165 -13.91 19.02 -3.77
C GLU A 165 -14.54 18.99 -5.17
N HIS A 166 -15.24 20.06 -5.55
CA HIS A 166 -15.89 20.13 -6.84
C HIS A 166 -14.88 20.24 -8.00
N LEU A 167 -13.92 21.15 -7.87
CA LEU A 167 -12.90 21.39 -8.90
C LEU A 167 -11.98 20.18 -9.08
N ALA A 168 -11.68 19.45 -8.00
CA ALA A 168 -10.92 18.19 -8.09
C ALA A 168 -11.60 17.15 -8.98
N GLY A 169 -12.95 17.15 -9.05
CA GLY A 169 -13.71 16.25 -9.90
C GLY A 169 -13.82 16.67 -11.37
N GLN A 170 -13.38 17.88 -11.74
CA GLN A 170 -13.59 18.47 -13.08
C GLN A 170 -12.38 18.43 -14.01
N GLY A 171 -11.24 17.91 -13.55
CA GLY A 171 -9.98 17.89 -14.31
C GLY A 171 -9.06 19.08 -14.01
N GLN A 172 -7.79 19.02 -14.43
CA GLN A 172 -6.73 19.97 -14.04
C GLN A 172 -6.76 21.33 -14.78
N ASP A 173 -7.73 21.58 -15.66
CA ASP A 173 -7.68 22.72 -16.60
C ASP A 173 -8.22 24.05 -16.02
N SER A 174 -8.75 24.08 -14.80
CA SER A 174 -9.23 25.33 -14.18
C SER A 174 -8.10 26.09 -13.46
N PRO A 175 -7.83 27.37 -13.82
CA PRO A 175 -6.84 28.20 -13.14
C PRO A 175 -7.23 28.54 -11.69
N LEU A 176 -8.48 28.28 -11.30
CA LEU A 176 -8.98 28.51 -9.95
C LEU A 176 -8.48 27.47 -8.94
N LEU A 177 -8.28 26.22 -9.37
CA LEU A 177 -7.94 25.11 -8.47
C LEU A 177 -6.62 25.33 -7.71
N PRO A 178 -5.49 25.73 -8.35
CA PRO A 178 -4.24 25.97 -7.62
C PRO A 178 -4.36 27.06 -6.55
N GLU A 179 -5.12 28.13 -6.82
CA GLU A 179 -5.34 29.21 -5.86
C GLU A 179 -6.22 28.76 -4.68
N VAL A 180 -7.26 27.96 -4.93
CA VAL A 180 -8.08 27.36 -3.87
C VAL A 180 -7.24 26.45 -2.98
N LEU A 181 -6.40 25.59 -3.57
CA LEU A 181 -5.49 24.70 -2.83
C LEU A 181 -4.53 25.52 -1.97
N ARG A 182 -3.90 26.55 -2.54
CA ARG A 182 -2.99 27.45 -1.80
C ARG A 182 -3.68 28.14 -0.62
N LYS A 183 -4.96 28.48 -0.74
CA LYS A 183 -5.73 29.09 0.37
C LYS A 183 -6.12 28.07 1.43
N LEU A 184 -6.50 26.85 1.07
CA LEU A 184 -6.72 25.77 2.02
C LEU A 184 -5.43 25.45 2.79
N GLU A 185 -4.31 25.43 2.07
CA GLU A 185 -2.98 25.24 2.63
C GLU A 185 -2.61 26.27 3.69
N LEU A 186 -2.92 27.55 3.48
CA LEU A 186 -2.62 28.61 4.45
C LEU A 186 -3.55 28.59 5.67
N ARG A 187 -4.76 28.04 5.52
CA ARG A 187 -5.84 28.07 6.52
C ARG A 187 -6.16 26.69 7.08
N TRP A 188 -5.26 25.72 6.91
CA TRP A 188 -5.51 24.33 7.29
C TRP A 188 -5.78 24.15 8.79
N THR A 189 -5.24 25.04 9.64
CA THR A 189 -5.45 25.01 11.09
C THR A 189 -6.89 25.30 11.49
N GLU A 190 -7.68 25.96 10.64
CA GLU A 190 -9.10 26.26 10.87
C GLU A 190 -10.02 25.04 10.59
N LEU A 191 -9.47 23.89 10.17
CA LEU A 191 -10.24 22.70 9.81
C LEU A 191 -10.67 21.89 11.04
N ASP A 192 -11.82 22.23 11.63
CA ASP A 192 -12.25 21.61 12.91
C ASP A 192 -13.32 20.52 12.78
N GLY A 193 -13.18 19.60 11.79
CA GLY A 193 -14.15 18.51 11.63
C GLY A 193 -13.61 17.27 10.90
N THR A 194 -13.89 16.09 11.45
CA THR A 194 -13.45 14.78 10.93
C THR A 194 -13.84 14.60 9.47
N ARG A 195 -15.13 14.75 9.15
CA ARG A 195 -15.69 14.59 7.79
C ARG A 195 -15.02 15.46 6.75
N THR A 196 -14.66 16.69 7.13
CA THR A 196 -14.00 17.63 6.22
C THR A 196 -12.58 17.18 5.93
N VAL A 197 -11.81 16.82 6.96
CA VAL A 197 -10.44 16.32 6.80
C VAL A 197 -10.42 15.03 5.98
N VAL A 198 -11.29 14.07 6.30
CA VAL A 198 -11.41 12.80 5.58
C VAL A 198 -11.75 13.02 4.10
N THR A 199 -12.71 13.90 3.81
CA THR A 199 -13.10 14.24 2.43
C THR A 199 -11.94 14.89 1.66
N LEU A 200 -11.24 15.84 2.28
CA LEU A 200 -10.09 16.49 1.66
C LEU A 200 -8.96 15.48 1.39
N MET A 201 -8.63 14.61 2.34
CA MET A 201 -7.61 13.58 2.13
C MET A 201 -7.98 12.63 0.98
N ALA A 202 -9.24 12.19 0.93
CA ALA A 202 -9.70 11.22 -0.06
C ALA A 202 -9.82 11.80 -1.47
N LYS A 203 -10.29 13.05 -1.61
CA LYS A 203 -10.64 13.64 -2.91
C LYS A 203 -9.69 14.72 -3.41
N VAL A 204 -8.98 15.41 -2.51
CA VAL A 204 -8.23 16.63 -2.85
C VAL A 204 -6.74 16.48 -2.55
N GLY A 205 -6.35 15.71 -1.52
CA GLY A 205 -4.97 15.63 -1.04
C GLY A 205 -3.94 15.22 -2.11
N HIS A 206 -4.33 14.36 -3.05
CA HIS A 206 -3.46 13.94 -4.15
C HIS A 206 -3.06 15.09 -5.11
N LEU A 207 -3.78 16.21 -5.09
CA LEU A 207 -3.52 17.39 -5.92
C LEU A 207 -2.45 18.32 -5.32
N SER A 208 -2.22 18.25 -4.01
CA SER A 208 -1.20 19.05 -3.32
C SER A 208 -0.51 18.25 -2.21
N PRO A 209 0.78 17.91 -2.36
CA PRO A 209 1.50 17.13 -1.35
C PRO A 209 1.65 17.90 -0.03
N THR A 210 1.81 19.23 -0.08
CA THR A 210 1.91 20.09 1.11
C THR A 210 0.59 20.17 1.86
N LEU A 211 -0.54 20.22 1.14
CA LEU A 211 -1.86 20.12 1.77
C LEU A 211 -2.05 18.74 2.40
N MET A 212 -1.68 17.67 1.71
CA MET A 212 -1.81 16.31 2.23
C MET A 212 -1.02 16.10 3.52
N GLU A 213 0.21 16.61 3.61
CA GLU A 213 1.02 16.55 4.84
C GLU A 213 0.33 17.24 6.02
N ARG A 214 -0.22 18.43 5.80
CA ARG A 214 -0.99 19.14 6.84
C ARG A 214 -2.28 18.42 7.22
N LEU A 215 -2.93 17.77 6.26
CA LEU A 215 -4.12 16.95 6.51
C LEU A 215 -3.76 15.67 7.27
N GLU A 216 -2.58 15.07 7.05
CA GLU A 216 -2.08 13.96 7.85
C GLU A 216 -1.88 14.38 9.32
N ASP A 217 -1.29 15.56 9.57
CA ASP A 217 -1.14 16.12 10.92
C ASP A 217 -2.49 16.40 11.58
N LYS A 218 -3.42 17.03 10.86
CA LYS A 218 -4.76 17.32 11.38
C LYS A 218 -5.58 16.05 11.60
N ALA A 219 -5.43 15.04 10.74
CA ALA A 219 -6.07 13.73 10.94
C ALA A 219 -5.50 13.00 12.16
N LEU A 220 -4.21 13.18 12.45
CA LEU A 220 -3.60 12.63 13.66
C LEU A 220 -4.16 13.30 14.93
N GLU A 221 -4.33 14.62 14.93
CA GLU A 221 -4.99 15.37 16.02
C GLU A 221 -6.44 14.88 16.26
N LEU A 222 -7.17 14.60 15.18
CA LEU A 222 -8.57 14.20 15.24
C LEU A 222 -8.80 12.68 15.34
N ALA A 223 -7.73 11.88 15.43
CA ALA A 223 -7.79 10.43 15.25
C ALA A 223 -8.75 9.70 16.20
N GLU A 224 -8.87 10.19 17.45
CA GLU A 224 -9.77 9.64 18.47
C GLU A 224 -11.25 9.73 18.08
N HIS A 225 -11.61 10.80 17.37
CA HIS A 225 -12.98 11.14 17.02
C HIS A 225 -13.48 10.41 15.77
N PHE A 226 -12.59 9.75 15.01
CA PHE A 226 -13.00 9.02 13.83
C PHE A 226 -13.87 7.81 14.17
N ASP A 227 -14.94 7.63 13.40
CA ASP A 227 -15.68 6.37 13.34
C ASP A 227 -14.96 5.34 12.43
N PRO A 228 -15.34 4.04 12.44
CA PRO A 228 -14.71 3.02 11.61
C PRO A 228 -14.72 3.32 10.10
N GLU A 229 -15.74 4.01 9.60
CA GLU A 229 -15.90 4.36 8.19
C GLU A 229 -14.97 5.53 7.80
N GLU A 230 -14.80 6.50 8.70
CA GLU A 230 -13.81 7.57 8.56
C GLU A 230 -12.37 7.01 8.63
N LEU A 231 -12.08 6.11 9.58
CA LEU A 231 -10.79 5.41 9.66
C LEU A 231 -10.47 4.66 8.35
N ARG A 232 -11.46 3.93 7.81
CA ARG A 232 -11.36 3.22 6.52
C ARG A 232 -10.97 4.19 5.40
N ARG A 233 -11.66 5.32 5.28
CA ARG A 233 -11.41 6.30 4.20
C ARG A 233 -10.04 6.97 4.31
N VAL A 234 -9.58 7.30 5.52
CA VAL A 234 -8.24 7.85 5.73
C VAL A 234 -7.17 6.82 5.34
N ALA A 235 -7.30 5.57 5.79
CA ALA A 235 -6.36 4.51 5.44
C ALA A 235 -6.32 4.24 3.92
N LEU A 236 -7.47 4.24 3.26
CA LEU A 236 -7.55 4.12 1.80
C LEU A 236 -6.92 5.31 1.08
N ALA A 237 -7.17 6.54 1.54
CA ALA A 237 -6.56 7.74 0.95
C ALA A 237 -5.03 7.68 1.00
N LEU A 238 -4.46 7.28 2.14
CA LEU A 238 -3.02 7.05 2.29
C LEU A 238 -2.52 5.94 1.35
N ALA A 239 -3.24 4.81 1.27
CA ALA A 239 -2.85 3.66 0.46
C ALA A 239 -2.88 3.95 -1.04
N LEU A 240 -3.88 4.67 -1.53
CA LEU A 240 -3.98 5.05 -2.95
C LEU A 240 -2.87 6.02 -3.34
N GLN A 241 -2.50 6.93 -2.46
CA GLN A 241 -1.42 7.91 -2.66
C GLN A 241 -0.01 7.36 -2.31
N GLN A 242 0.12 6.08 -1.94
CA GLN A 242 1.38 5.46 -1.48
C GLN A 242 2.06 6.20 -0.30
N ARG A 243 1.28 6.88 0.56
CA ARG A 243 1.82 7.65 1.69
C ARG A 243 1.85 6.83 2.97
N ARG A 244 3.05 6.45 3.41
CA ARG A 244 3.27 5.65 4.62
C ARG A 244 3.48 6.53 5.86
N CYS A 245 2.45 7.26 6.28
CA CYS A 245 2.48 8.07 7.50
C CYS A 245 2.34 7.19 8.77
N VAL A 246 3.48 6.72 9.29
CA VAL A 246 3.52 5.75 10.42
C VAL A 246 2.82 6.26 11.69
N PRO A 247 2.99 7.53 12.13
CA PRO A 247 2.31 8.04 13.32
C PRO A 247 0.78 7.98 13.19
N LEU A 248 0.25 8.45 12.04
CA LEU A 248 -1.18 8.40 11.75
C LEU A 248 -1.69 6.96 11.68
N LEU A 249 -1.01 6.07 10.94
CA LEU A 249 -1.40 4.65 10.85
C LEU A 249 -1.45 3.96 12.22
N ARG A 250 -0.51 4.29 13.12
CA ARG A 250 -0.52 3.80 14.51
C ARG A 250 -1.69 4.35 15.31
N ALA A 251 -2.01 5.64 15.19
CA ALA A 251 -3.17 6.24 15.84
C ALA A 251 -4.50 5.63 15.34
N LEU A 252 -4.65 5.50 14.01
CA LEU A 252 -5.81 4.83 13.40
C LEU A 252 -5.96 3.39 13.91
N SER A 253 -4.85 2.64 13.97
CA SER A 253 -4.82 1.28 14.53
C SER A 253 -5.23 1.23 15.99
N TYR A 254 -4.70 2.14 16.81
CA TYR A 254 -4.99 2.21 18.23
C TYR A 254 -6.47 2.49 18.49
N HIS A 255 -7.04 3.50 17.82
CA HIS A 255 -8.44 3.85 17.99
C HIS A 255 -9.37 2.80 17.39
N LEU A 256 -9.02 2.17 16.26
CA LEU A 256 -9.79 1.04 15.72
C LEU A 256 -9.97 -0.08 16.76
N LEU A 257 -8.92 -0.40 17.52
CA LEU A 257 -8.98 -1.44 18.56
C LEU A 257 -9.89 -1.07 19.75
N GLN A 258 -10.26 0.19 19.92
CA GLN A 258 -11.17 0.67 20.97
C GLN A 258 -12.63 0.76 20.51
N LYS A 259 -12.88 0.76 19.19
CA LYS A 259 -14.23 0.81 18.59
C LYS A 259 -14.96 -0.54 18.76
N PRO A 260 -16.32 -0.57 18.70
CA PRO A 260 -17.17 -1.71 19.10
C PRO A 260 -16.78 -3.06 18.50
N ALA A 261 -17.33 -4.14 19.06
CA ALA A 261 -16.89 -5.53 18.83
C ALA A 261 -16.90 -5.98 17.35
N GLU A 262 -17.85 -5.53 16.53
CA GLU A 262 -17.98 -5.99 15.14
C GLU A 262 -17.77 -4.85 14.14
N LEU A 263 -16.81 -5.02 13.24
CA LEU A 263 -16.54 -4.11 12.13
C LEU A 263 -17.36 -4.53 10.90
N PRO A 264 -17.94 -3.57 10.16
CA PRO A 264 -18.56 -3.87 8.88
C PRO A 264 -17.57 -4.53 7.91
N LEU A 265 -18.03 -5.52 7.15
CA LEU A 265 -17.18 -6.26 6.21
C LEU A 265 -16.40 -5.38 5.21
N PRO A 266 -16.97 -4.29 4.63
CA PRO A 266 -16.20 -3.38 3.78
C PRO A 266 -15.06 -2.67 4.52
N VAL A 267 -15.23 -2.36 5.81
CA VAL A 267 -14.18 -1.77 6.65
C VAL A 267 -13.04 -2.78 6.83
N ILE A 268 -13.35 -4.03 7.11
CA ILE A 268 -12.35 -5.09 7.27
C ILE A 268 -11.53 -5.27 5.98
N THR A 269 -12.20 -5.45 4.83
CA THR A 269 -11.53 -5.73 3.56
C THR A 269 -10.68 -4.56 3.08
N ASP A 270 -11.15 -3.33 3.27
CA ASP A 270 -10.47 -2.14 2.80
C ASP A 270 -9.30 -1.73 3.69
N LEU A 271 -9.44 -1.87 5.02
CA LEU A 271 -8.31 -1.68 5.94
C LEU A 271 -7.21 -2.71 5.68
N LEU A 272 -7.58 -3.98 5.48
CA LEU A 272 -6.64 -5.03 5.13
C LEU A 272 -5.91 -4.71 3.82
N PHE A 273 -6.63 -4.27 2.79
CA PHE A 273 -6.04 -3.82 1.53
C PHE A 273 -5.11 -2.61 1.73
N ALA A 274 -5.55 -1.59 2.47
CA ALA A 274 -4.77 -0.38 2.71
C ALA A 274 -3.45 -0.69 3.43
N TYR A 275 -3.50 -1.51 4.49
CA TYR A 275 -2.34 -1.87 5.29
C TYR A 275 -1.37 -2.71 4.46
N SER A 276 -1.90 -3.65 3.66
CA SER A 276 -1.14 -4.43 2.68
C SER A 276 -0.40 -3.54 1.68
N LYS A 277 -1.10 -2.57 1.07
CA LYS A 277 -0.52 -1.66 0.08
C LYS A 277 0.57 -0.78 0.67
N LEU A 278 0.40 -0.34 1.92
CA LEU A 278 1.36 0.49 2.65
C LEU A 278 2.49 -0.32 3.31
N SER A 279 2.47 -1.66 3.20
CA SER A 279 3.38 -2.56 3.92
C SER A 279 3.46 -2.25 5.42
N PHE A 280 2.32 -1.89 6.02
CA PHE A 280 2.20 -1.51 7.42
C PHE A 280 1.63 -2.69 8.23
N GLN A 281 2.44 -3.21 9.15
CA GLN A 281 2.10 -4.37 9.97
C GLN A 281 1.75 -3.92 11.39
N GLN A 282 0.53 -4.21 11.82
CA GLN A 282 0.07 -4.00 13.19
C GLN A 282 -0.56 -5.31 13.70
N PRO A 283 0.18 -6.15 14.44
CA PRO A 283 -0.25 -7.51 14.81
C PRO A 283 -1.63 -7.60 15.47
N GLN A 284 -1.96 -6.69 16.38
CA GLN A 284 -3.26 -6.69 17.07
C GLN A 284 -4.42 -6.41 16.11
N VAL A 285 -4.25 -5.47 15.19
CA VAL A 285 -5.26 -5.16 14.16
C VAL A 285 -5.38 -6.32 13.19
N LEU A 286 -4.27 -6.88 12.70
CA LEU A 286 -4.32 -8.02 11.77
C LEU A 286 -4.94 -9.27 12.40
N HIS A 287 -4.73 -9.49 13.69
CA HIS A 287 -5.40 -10.55 14.43
C HIS A 287 -6.91 -10.34 14.48
N ARG A 288 -7.35 -9.13 14.87
CA ARG A 288 -8.76 -8.74 14.91
C ARG A 288 -9.43 -8.87 13.54
N LEU A 289 -8.82 -8.30 12.50
CA LEU A 289 -9.32 -8.39 11.12
C LEU A 289 -9.43 -9.84 10.64
N ALA A 290 -8.47 -10.71 10.98
CA ALA A 290 -8.53 -12.11 10.60
C ALA A 290 -9.65 -12.88 11.33
N LEU A 291 -9.85 -12.61 12.63
CA LEU A 291 -10.91 -13.23 13.43
C LEU A 291 -12.30 -12.81 12.93
N GLU A 292 -12.53 -11.51 12.71
CA GLU A 292 -13.83 -11.01 12.27
C GLU A 292 -14.12 -11.37 10.80
N LEU A 293 -13.11 -11.52 9.94
CA LEU A 293 -13.31 -11.93 8.54
C LEU A 293 -13.75 -13.39 8.41
N GLN A 294 -13.21 -14.28 9.24
CA GLN A 294 -13.39 -15.74 9.14
C GLN A 294 -14.85 -16.20 9.04
N PRO A 295 -15.77 -15.79 9.95
CA PRO A 295 -17.17 -16.23 9.88
C PRO A 295 -17.93 -15.70 8.65
N HIS A 296 -17.44 -14.64 8.02
CA HIS A 296 -18.08 -14.01 6.87
C HIS A 296 -17.55 -14.48 5.51
N LEU A 297 -16.59 -15.41 5.46
CA LEU A 297 -15.99 -15.87 4.20
C LEU A 297 -17.05 -16.40 3.20
N GLY A 298 -18.05 -17.14 3.67
CA GLY A 298 -19.13 -17.66 2.81
C GLY A 298 -19.99 -16.58 2.15
N SER A 299 -20.01 -15.37 2.71
CA SER A 299 -20.73 -14.22 2.13
C SER A 299 -19.92 -13.43 1.10
N LEU A 300 -18.61 -13.68 1.03
CA LEU A 300 -17.71 -12.96 0.13
C LEU A 300 -17.70 -13.58 -1.25
N SER A 301 -17.52 -12.74 -2.27
CA SER A 301 -17.23 -13.21 -3.62
C SER A 301 -15.83 -13.85 -3.69
N PRO A 302 -15.60 -14.78 -4.64
CA PRO A 302 -14.30 -15.38 -4.88
C PRO A 302 -13.16 -14.36 -5.09
N ALA A 303 -13.47 -13.24 -5.75
CA ALA A 303 -12.54 -12.13 -5.95
C ALA A 303 -12.12 -11.44 -4.64
N GLN A 304 -13.05 -11.26 -3.70
CA GLN A 304 -12.78 -10.68 -2.38
C GLN A 304 -11.95 -11.63 -1.52
N VAL A 305 -12.27 -12.94 -1.50
CA VAL A 305 -11.49 -13.95 -0.78
C VAL A 305 -10.05 -14.00 -1.28
N SER A 306 -9.84 -14.05 -2.60
CA SER A 306 -8.51 -14.01 -3.21
C SER A 306 -7.75 -12.71 -2.89
N ARG A 307 -8.43 -11.56 -2.82
CA ARG A 307 -7.82 -10.28 -2.41
C ARG A 307 -7.40 -10.28 -0.93
N CYS A 308 -8.21 -10.87 -0.05
CA CYS A 308 -7.91 -10.99 1.37
C CYS A 308 -6.69 -11.90 1.59
N ALA A 309 -6.66 -13.08 0.96
CA ALA A 309 -5.53 -14.00 1.01
C ALA A 309 -4.21 -13.33 0.58
N ARG A 310 -4.24 -12.62 -0.55
CA ARG A 310 -3.07 -11.87 -1.05
C ARG A 310 -2.62 -10.76 -0.10
N SER A 311 -3.55 -10.10 0.57
CA SER A 311 -3.25 -9.02 1.51
C SER A 311 -2.65 -9.53 2.82
N PHE A 312 -3.13 -10.66 3.35
CA PHE A 312 -2.48 -11.30 4.49
C PHE A 312 -1.08 -11.83 4.14
N ALA A 313 -0.92 -12.41 2.94
CA ALA A 313 0.37 -12.86 2.46
C ALA A 313 1.36 -11.71 2.25
N SER A 314 0.92 -10.56 1.73
CA SER A 314 1.76 -9.36 1.59
C SER A 314 2.26 -8.85 2.93
N LEU A 315 1.39 -8.89 3.94
CA LEU A 315 1.65 -8.50 5.32
C LEU A 315 2.41 -9.58 6.11
N ARG A 316 2.72 -10.74 5.50
CA ARG A 316 3.41 -11.86 6.15
C ARG A 316 2.67 -12.35 7.40
N TRP A 317 1.34 -12.25 7.40
CA TRP A 317 0.49 -12.62 8.52
C TRP A 317 -0.27 -13.91 8.20
N LEU A 318 -0.01 -14.95 8.98
CA LEU A 318 -0.72 -16.23 8.87
C LEU A 318 -1.63 -16.39 10.10
N SER A 319 -2.94 -16.41 9.86
CA SER A 319 -3.94 -16.93 10.79
C SER A 319 -4.32 -18.32 10.30
N ARG A 320 -3.87 -19.38 11.00
CA ARG A 320 -4.14 -20.78 10.59
C ARG A 320 -5.65 -21.05 10.44
N PRO A 321 -6.53 -20.66 11.38
CA PRO A 321 -7.97 -20.88 11.23
C PRO A 321 -8.57 -20.21 9.99
N LEU A 322 -8.14 -18.98 9.68
CA LEU A 322 -8.60 -18.27 8.49
C LEU A 322 -8.05 -18.91 7.21
N ALA A 323 -6.79 -19.33 7.20
CA ALA A 323 -6.17 -19.96 6.04
C ALA A 323 -6.82 -21.32 5.71
N GLU A 324 -7.14 -22.12 6.73
CA GLU A 324 -7.94 -23.34 6.59
C GLU A 324 -9.34 -23.04 6.05
N ALA A 325 -10.02 -22.03 6.61
CA ALA A 325 -11.34 -21.64 6.12
C ALA A 325 -11.32 -21.14 4.66
N ILE A 326 -10.25 -20.46 4.23
CA ILE A 326 -10.06 -20.08 2.82
C ILE A 326 -9.83 -21.31 1.95
N ALA A 327 -9.06 -22.30 2.41
CA ALA A 327 -8.85 -23.55 1.68
C ALA A 327 -10.17 -24.32 1.51
N GLN A 328 -10.96 -24.42 2.57
CA GLN A 328 -12.28 -25.02 2.56
C GLN A 328 -13.25 -24.28 1.61
N TYR A 329 -13.28 -22.94 1.68
CA TYR A 329 -14.05 -22.12 0.74
C TYR A 329 -13.68 -22.43 -0.71
N CYS A 330 -12.40 -22.63 -1.01
CA CYS A 330 -11.94 -22.97 -2.36
C CYS A 330 -12.45 -24.33 -2.85
N LEU A 331 -12.52 -25.33 -1.96
CA LEU A 331 -13.07 -26.64 -2.27
C LEU A 331 -14.58 -26.54 -2.55
N GLU A 332 -15.32 -25.84 -1.70
CA GLU A 332 -16.77 -25.65 -1.82
C GLU A 332 -17.17 -24.82 -3.05
N ASN A 333 -16.30 -23.89 -3.48
CA ASN A 333 -16.56 -22.94 -4.55
C ASN A 333 -15.65 -23.16 -5.79
N ALA A 334 -15.11 -24.37 -5.97
CA ALA A 334 -14.11 -24.66 -6.99
C ALA A 334 -14.55 -24.30 -8.43
N GLN A 335 -15.85 -24.45 -8.72
CA GLN A 335 -16.44 -24.14 -10.02
C GLN A 335 -16.64 -22.63 -10.25
N SER A 336 -16.95 -21.85 -9.21
CA SER A 336 -17.17 -20.40 -9.32
C SER A 336 -15.86 -19.60 -9.25
N LEU A 337 -14.81 -20.21 -8.69
CA LEU A 337 -13.46 -19.64 -8.66
C LEU A 337 -12.82 -19.58 -10.05
N SER A 338 -12.42 -18.38 -10.46
CA SER A 338 -11.58 -18.24 -11.65
C SER A 338 -10.18 -18.80 -11.39
N VAL A 339 -9.54 -19.30 -12.44
CA VAL A 339 -8.17 -19.85 -12.36
C VAL A 339 -7.20 -18.79 -11.82
N THR A 340 -7.34 -17.53 -12.24
CA THR A 340 -6.52 -16.42 -11.75
C THR A 340 -6.71 -16.15 -10.25
N GLN A 341 -7.94 -16.28 -9.72
CA GLN A 341 -8.21 -16.12 -8.29
C GLN A 341 -7.59 -17.27 -7.48
N LEU A 342 -7.73 -18.51 -7.98
CA LEU A 342 -7.13 -19.70 -7.39
C LEU A 342 -5.60 -19.62 -7.36
N CYS A 343 -4.96 -19.22 -8.47
CA CYS A 343 -3.54 -18.95 -8.53
C CYS A 343 -3.10 -17.91 -7.49
N GLY A 344 -3.90 -16.84 -7.32
CA GLY A 344 -3.64 -15.82 -6.31
C GLY A 344 -3.66 -16.36 -4.88
N ILE A 345 -4.56 -17.30 -4.58
CA ILE A 345 -4.67 -17.96 -3.26
C ILE A 345 -3.49 -18.93 -3.06
N LEU A 346 -3.18 -19.76 -4.06
CA LEU A 346 -2.04 -20.68 -4.04
C LEU A 346 -0.71 -19.95 -3.79
N VAL A 347 -0.46 -18.85 -4.52
CA VAL A 347 0.73 -18.01 -4.33
C VAL A 347 0.76 -17.40 -2.92
N SER A 348 -0.40 -17.09 -2.35
CA SER A 348 -0.51 -16.57 -0.99
C SER A 348 -0.14 -17.63 0.05
N PHE A 349 -0.63 -18.86 -0.12
CA PHE A 349 -0.29 -20.01 0.72
C PHE A 349 1.19 -20.35 0.64
N ALA A 350 1.76 -20.41 -0.57
CA ALA A 350 3.19 -20.60 -0.76
C ALA A 350 4.01 -19.50 -0.08
N ARG A 351 3.64 -18.22 -0.25
CA ARG A 351 4.34 -17.11 0.41
C ARG A 351 4.33 -17.25 1.94
N LEU A 352 3.22 -17.66 2.52
CA LEU A 352 3.07 -17.88 3.96
C LEU A 352 3.59 -19.25 4.45
N ASN A 353 4.09 -20.10 3.54
CA ASN A 353 4.49 -21.48 3.83
C ASN A 353 3.37 -22.30 4.49
N PHE A 354 2.12 -22.09 4.06
CA PHE A 354 0.94 -22.74 4.61
C PHE A 354 0.45 -23.85 3.68
N GLN A 355 0.20 -25.04 4.24
CA GLN A 355 -0.51 -26.13 3.58
C GLN A 355 -1.81 -26.40 4.34
N PRO A 356 -2.96 -26.53 3.66
CA PRO A 356 -4.22 -26.90 4.29
C PRO A 356 -4.20 -28.30 4.90
N SER A 357 -5.06 -28.54 5.88
CA SER A 357 -5.25 -29.86 6.48
C SER A 357 -5.81 -30.86 5.46
N SER A 358 -6.72 -30.43 4.57
CA SER A 358 -7.22 -31.17 3.41
C SER A 358 -6.27 -31.06 2.20
N SER A 359 -4.98 -31.27 2.43
CA SER A 359 -3.90 -31.06 1.44
C SER A 359 -4.17 -31.82 0.13
N GLU A 360 -4.44 -33.12 0.18
CA GLU A 360 -4.62 -33.95 -1.01
C GLU A 360 -5.80 -33.49 -1.88
N GLU A 361 -6.95 -33.23 -1.28
CA GLU A 361 -8.15 -32.74 -1.97
C GLU A 361 -7.90 -31.37 -2.60
N PHE A 362 -7.31 -30.44 -1.82
CA PHE A 362 -7.03 -29.08 -2.26
C PHE A 362 -6.07 -29.06 -3.45
N PHE A 363 -4.94 -29.77 -3.37
CA PHE A 363 -3.96 -29.79 -4.45
C PHE A 363 -4.43 -30.59 -5.66
N SER A 364 -5.21 -31.65 -5.47
CA SER A 364 -5.87 -32.36 -6.57
C SER A 364 -6.79 -31.44 -7.37
N MET A 365 -7.65 -30.69 -6.67
CA MET A 365 -8.50 -29.66 -7.29
C MET A 365 -7.67 -28.58 -7.99
N VAL A 366 -6.60 -28.07 -7.36
CA VAL A 366 -5.72 -27.08 -7.99
C VAL A 366 -5.13 -27.59 -9.30
N HIS A 367 -4.62 -28.82 -9.33
CA HIS A 367 -4.04 -29.37 -10.54
C HIS A 367 -5.06 -29.61 -11.65
N GLU A 368 -6.27 -30.09 -11.31
CA GLU A 368 -7.36 -30.25 -12.28
C GLU A 368 -7.76 -28.90 -12.89
N ARG A 369 -7.93 -27.87 -12.05
CA ARG A 369 -8.32 -26.53 -12.51
C ARG A 369 -7.24 -25.85 -13.36
N LEU A 370 -5.96 -26.18 -13.16
CA LEU A 370 -4.84 -25.68 -13.96
C LEU A 370 -4.64 -26.44 -15.27
N GLN A 371 -5.18 -27.65 -15.40
CA GLN A 371 -5.00 -28.47 -16.59
C GLN A 371 -5.65 -27.81 -17.82
N GLY A 372 -4.88 -27.68 -18.90
CA GLY A 372 -5.35 -27.09 -20.16
C GLY A 372 -5.57 -25.58 -20.13
N GLN A 373 -5.20 -24.88 -19.05
CA GLN A 373 -5.32 -23.43 -18.96
C GLN A 373 -4.08 -22.73 -19.53
N GLU A 374 -4.30 -21.73 -20.38
CA GLU A 374 -3.24 -20.84 -20.84
C GLU A 374 -3.04 -19.70 -19.85
N LEU A 375 -1.92 -19.74 -19.12
CA LEU A 375 -1.53 -18.71 -18.17
C LEU A 375 -0.46 -17.80 -18.75
N ASP A 376 -0.51 -16.51 -18.36
CA ASP A 376 0.60 -15.59 -18.55
C ASP A 376 1.92 -16.19 -18.05
N MET A 377 3.02 -15.96 -18.78
CA MET A 377 4.34 -16.53 -18.52
C MET A 377 4.80 -16.29 -17.07
N HIS A 378 4.62 -15.07 -16.56
CA HIS A 378 5.03 -14.76 -15.19
C HIS A 378 4.10 -15.38 -14.16
N LEU A 379 2.79 -15.39 -14.42
CA LEU A 379 1.83 -16.05 -13.54
C LEU A 379 2.07 -17.56 -13.47
N LEU A 380 2.33 -18.22 -14.61
CA LEU A 380 2.67 -19.65 -14.64
C LEU A 380 3.93 -19.93 -13.83
N THR A 381 4.98 -19.11 -14.02
CA THR A 381 6.22 -19.21 -13.22
C THR A 381 5.92 -19.06 -11.72
N ASP A 382 5.08 -18.09 -11.34
CA ASP A 382 4.69 -17.84 -9.95
C ASP A 382 3.93 -19.05 -9.35
N VAL A 383 3.03 -19.67 -10.12
CA VAL A 383 2.24 -20.84 -9.73
C VAL A 383 3.11 -22.08 -9.58
N VAL A 384 3.94 -22.42 -10.58
CA VAL A 384 4.82 -23.60 -10.51
C VAL A 384 5.84 -23.44 -9.39
N TRP A 385 6.40 -22.24 -9.22
CA TRP A 385 7.26 -21.94 -8.08
C TRP A 385 6.53 -22.13 -6.74
N SER A 386 5.27 -21.71 -6.66
CA SER A 386 4.44 -21.88 -5.45
C SER A 386 4.17 -23.35 -5.14
N LEU A 387 3.90 -24.18 -6.15
CA LEU A 387 3.78 -25.63 -6.00
C LEU A 387 5.09 -26.25 -5.49
N CYS A 388 6.24 -25.81 -5.98
CA CYS A 388 7.55 -26.28 -5.50
C CYS A 388 7.80 -25.88 -4.04
N VAL A 389 7.48 -24.64 -3.65
CA VAL A 389 7.53 -24.18 -2.24
C VAL A 389 6.68 -25.06 -1.35
N LEU A 390 5.46 -25.38 -1.80
CA LEU A 390 4.51 -26.22 -1.08
C LEU A 390 4.78 -27.72 -1.23
N GLN A 391 5.85 -28.13 -1.93
CA GLN A 391 6.21 -29.55 -2.14
C GLN A 391 5.09 -30.36 -2.86
N GLN A 392 4.36 -29.70 -3.76
CA GLN A 392 3.31 -30.30 -4.59
C GLN A 392 3.54 -30.09 -6.11
N PRO A 393 4.78 -30.11 -6.65
CA PRO A 393 4.96 -30.02 -8.09
C PRO A 393 4.55 -31.33 -8.78
N ARG A 394 3.98 -31.24 -9.99
CA ARG A 394 3.82 -32.38 -10.91
C ARG A 394 4.77 -32.23 -12.08
N ALA A 395 5.29 -33.36 -12.59
CA ALA A 395 6.27 -33.38 -13.68
C ALA A 395 5.85 -32.58 -14.93
N PRO A 396 4.59 -32.58 -15.39
CA PRO A 396 4.17 -31.78 -16.55
C PRO A 396 4.35 -30.27 -16.34
N HIS A 397 4.05 -29.77 -15.15
CA HIS A 397 4.20 -28.34 -14.82
C HIS A 397 5.67 -27.93 -14.78
N LEU A 398 6.55 -28.78 -14.24
CA LEU A 398 8.00 -28.57 -14.25
C LEU A 398 8.54 -28.55 -15.68
N SER A 399 8.17 -29.55 -16.48
CA SER A 399 8.59 -29.69 -17.87
C SER A 399 8.19 -28.49 -18.73
N GLN A 400 6.97 -27.98 -18.55
CA GLN A 400 6.46 -26.84 -19.28
C GLN A 400 7.31 -25.58 -19.07
N VAL A 401 7.63 -25.23 -17.82
CA VAL A 401 8.38 -24.00 -17.51
C VAL A 401 9.89 -24.17 -17.71
N LEU A 402 10.43 -25.39 -17.58
CA LEU A 402 11.84 -25.67 -17.81
C LEU A 402 12.18 -25.91 -19.30
N SER A 403 11.19 -25.91 -20.18
CA SER A 403 11.37 -26.09 -21.62
C SER A 403 12.30 -25.03 -22.24
N PRO A 404 13.05 -25.37 -23.30
CA PRO A 404 13.89 -24.43 -24.06
C PRO A 404 13.15 -23.18 -24.53
N GLU A 405 11.94 -23.35 -25.05
CA GLU A 405 11.10 -22.27 -25.56
C GLU A 405 10.63 -21.32 -24.46
N PHE A 406 10.39 -21.83 -23.25
CA PHE A 406 9.94 -21.00 -22.14
C PHE A 406 11.05 -20.07 -21.64
N HIS A 407 12.24 -20.61 -21.38
CA HIS A 407 13.31 -19.81 -20.79
C HIS A 407 13.99 -18.87 -21.79
N THR A 408 14.00 -19.20 -23.08
CA THR A 408 14.43 -18.26 -24.14
C THR A 408 13.51 -17.05 -24.26
N ARG A 409 12.18 -17.26 -24.23
CA ARG A 409 11.20 -16.17 -24.15
C ARG A 409 11.37 -15.32 -22.90
N LEU A 410 11.54 -15.95 -21.73
CA LEU A 410 11.73 -15.22 -20.47
C LEU A 410 13.02 -14.41 -20.45
N ARG A 411 14.11 -14.90 -21.06
CA ARG A 411 15.38 -14.17 -21.18
C ARG A 411 15.29 -12.98 -22.15
N GLY A 412 14.42 -13.07 -23.15
CA GLY A 412 14.14 -11.97 -24.08
C GLY A 412 13.27 -10.84 -23.47
N ASP A 413 12.64 -11.07 -22.33
CA ASP A 413 11.85 -10.05 -21.63
C ASP A 413 12.74 -9.10 -20.83
N SER A 414 12.67 -7.81 -21.15
CA SER A 414 13.41 -6.73 -20.49
C SER A 414 12.66 -6.12 -19.29
N SER A 415 11.47 -6.64 -18.95
CA SER A 415 10.69 -6.13 -17.83
C SER A 415 11.42 -6.35 -16.49
N PRO A 416 11.22 -5.46 -15.49
CA PRO A 416 11.76 -5.68 -14.14
C PRO A 416 11.20 -6.96 -13.49
N ARG A 417 10.04 -7.45 -13.95
CA ARG A 417 9.43 -8.70 -13.47
C ARG A 417 10.18 -9.93 -13.98
N ALA A 418 10.80 -9.86 -15.16
CA ALA A 418 11.57 -10.95 -15.76
C ALA A 418 12.70 -11.43 -14.84
N GLN A 419 13.42 -10.52 -14.18
CA GLN A 419 14.49 -10.87 -13.24
C GLN A 419 13.99 -11.73 -12.06
N SER A 420 12.85 -11.33 -11.47
CA SER A 420 12.21 -12.11 -10.40
C SER A 420 11.71 -13.46 -10.90
N SER A 421 11.13 -13.51 -12.09
CA SER A 421 10.68 -14.77 -12.70
C SER A 421 11.86 -15.69 -13.01
N TRP A 422 12.99 -15.15 -13.47
CA TRP A 422 14.22 -15.91 -13.72
C TRP A 422 14.77 -16.55 -12.45
N LEU A 423 14.84 -15.77 -11.36
CA LEU A 423 15.22 -16.31 -10.04
C LEU A 423 14.29 -17.45 -9.60
N LYS A 424 12.98 -17.31 -9.79
CA LYS A 424 12.02 -18.39 -9.50
C LYS A 424 12.25 -19.60 -10.38
N LEU A 425 12.60 -19.40 -11.65
CA LEU A 425 12.90 -20.49 -12.59
C LEU A 425 14.13 -21.29 -12.18
N LEU A 426 15.18 -20.63 -11.67
CA LEU A 426 16.33 -21.33 -11.08
C LEU A 426 15.93 -22.18 -9.88
N HIS A 427 15.05 -21.67 -9.01
CA HIS A 427 14.53 -22.46 -7.90
C HIS A 427 13.69 -23.65 -8.38
N ILE A 428 12.85 -23.47 -9.40
CA ILE A 428 12.06 -24.59 -9.98
C ILE A 428 13.00 -25.66 -10.54
N ASN A 429 14.06 -25.25 -11.25
CA ASN A 429 15.10 -26.17 -11.75
C ASN A 429 15.81 -26.89 -10.59
N ALA A 430 16.09 -26.21 -9.48
CA ALA A 430 16.64 -26.84 -8.29
C ALA A 430 15.69 -27.88 -7.68
N THR A 431 14.39 -27.60 -7.61
CA THR A 431 13.37 -28.58 -7.17
C THR A 431 13.36 -29.80 -8.09
N ALA A 432 13.37 -29.59 -9.41
CA ALA A 432 13.40 -30.70 -10.37
C ALA A 432 14.65 -31.59 -10.23
N ARG A 433 15.81 -31.01 -9.86
CA ARG A 433 17.08 -31.73 -9.71
C ARG A 433 17.24 -32.41 -8.35
N LEU A 434 16.72 -31.80 -7.29
CA LEU A 434 17.04 -32.18 -5.91
C LEU A 434 15.86 -32.85 -5.18
N GLU A 435 14.62 -32.55 -5.55
CA GLU A 435 13.42 -32.95 -4.80
C GLU A 435 12.46 -33.83 -5.61
N ALA A 436 12.63 -33.94 -6.93
CA ALA A 436 11.75 -34.71 -7.81
C ALA A 436 12.43 -36.00 -8.32
N PRO A 437 12.42 -37.10 -7.53
CA PRO A 437 12.99 -38.36 -7.97
C PRO A 437 12.27 -38.86 -9.23
N GLY A 438 13.03 -39.19 -10.27
CA GLY A 438 12.48 -39.73 -11.52
C GLY A 438 11.94 -38.69 -12.51
N TYR A 439 12.16 -37.39 -12.29
CA TYR A 439 11.85 -36.38 -13.31
C TYR A 439 12.75 -36.56 -14.55
N GLN A 440 12.12 -36.79 -15.72
CA GLN A 440 12.78 -37.02 -17.01
C GLN A 440 12.64 -35.83 -17.99
N GLY A 441 12.06 -34.72 -17.54
CA GLY A 441 11.85 -33.54 -18.38
C GLY A 441 13.13 -32.71 -18.56
N PRO A 442 13.04 -31.59 -19.30
CA PRO A 442 14.19 -30.71 -19.53
C PRO A 442 14.63 -30.01 -18.23
N PHE A 443 15.92 -29.69 -18.18
CA PHE A 443 16.53 -28.84 -17.16
C PHE A 443 17.07 -27.57 -17.80
N LEU A 444 17.32 -26.55 -16.98
CA LEU A 444 18.04 -25.36 -17.45
C LEU A 444 19.48 -25.72 -17.84
N PRO A 445 19.98 -25.16 -18.95
CA PRO A 445 21.33 -25.45 -19.44
C PRO A 445 22.39 -24.77 -18.56
N PRO A 446 23.63 -25.30 -18.47
CA PRO A 446 24.67 -24.77 -17.58
C PRO A 446 24.96 -23.28 -17.77
N GLU A 447 24.91 -22.80 -19.01
CA GLU A 447 25.13 -21.39 -19.38
C GLU A 447 24.05 -20.47 -18.78
N ALA A 448 22.85 -21.00 -18.51
CA ALA A 448 21.76 -20.27 -17.87
C ALA A 448 21.90 -20.18 -16.34
N LEU A 449 22.69 -21.07 -15.73
CA LEU A 449 22.84 -21.16 -14.26
C LEU A 449 23.84 -20.12 -13.71
N GLY A 450 24.76 -19.63 -14.55
CA GLY A 450 25.80 -18.66 -14.18
C GLY A 450 25.55 -17.20 -14.62
N GLY A 451 24.38 -16.88 -15.19
CA GLY A 451 24.13 -15.60 -15.86
C GLY A 451 24.00 -14.35 -14.96
N ASP A 452 24.82 -13.34 -15.25
CA ASP A 452 24.72 -11.89 -14.96
C ASP A 452 24.65 -11.38 -13.50
N ARG A 453 24.51 -12.26 -12.50
CA ARG A 453 24.44 -11.84 -11.08
C ARG A 453 25.71 -11.24 -10.52
N ASP A 454 26.88 -11.64 -11.02
CA ASP A 454 28.16 -11.11 -10.53
C ASP A 454 28.39 -9.65 -10.94
N LYS A 455 27.75 -9.17 -12.02
CA LYS A 455 27.87 -7.75 -12.42
C LYS A 455 27.10 -6.81 -11.50
N ASP A 456 25.90 -7.22 -11.05
CA ASP A 456 25.05 -6.39 -10.17
C ASP A 456 25.52 -6.38 -8.70
N LYS A 457 26.19 -7.45 -8.22
CA LYS A 457 26.76 -7.49 -6.86
C LYS A 457 27.80 -6.40 -6.59
N SER A 458 28.46 -5.87 -7.63
CA SER A 458 29.42 -4.78 -7.51
C SER A 458 28.76 -3.46 -7.06
N ARG A 459 27.49 -3.23 -7.42
CA ARG A 459 26.69 -2.05 -7.02
C ARG A 459 26.03 -2.19 -5.64
N ASP A 460 25.88 -3.41 -5.13
CA ASP A 460 25.18 -3.70 -3.88
C ASP A 460 26.08 -3.73 -2.62
N LYS A 461 27.41 -3.60 -2.77
CA LYS A 461 28.32 -3.54 -1.60
C LYS A 461 28.00 -2.37 -0.66
N ASP A 462 27.53 -1.24 -1.20
CA ASP A 462 27.13 -0.06 -0.43
C ASP A 462 25.78 -0.22 0.31
N LYS A 463 25.04 -1.30 0.04
CA LYS A 463 23.70 -1.57 0.64
C LYS A 463 23.67 -2.73 1.63
N ALA A 464 24.82 -3.23 2.09
CA ALA A 464 24.88 -4.35 3.02
C ALA A 464 24.03 -4.09 4.28
N THR A 465 23.26 -5.10 4.72
CA THR A 465 22.44 -4.98 5.93
C THR A 465 23.33 -4.96 7.19
N PRO A 466 22.84 -4.45 8.34
CA PRO A 466 23.57 -4.57 9.61
C PRO A 466 23.89 -6.01 9.98
N LEU A 467 22.98 -6.95 9.66
CA LEU A 467 23.19 -8.38 9.87
C LEU A 467 24.32 -8.90 8.99
N GLN A 468 24.31 -8.59 7.69
CA GLN A 468 25.36 -9.00 6.76
C GLN A 468 26.74 -8.45 7.15
N ARG A 469 26.83 -7.17 7.53
CA ARG A 469 28.09 -6.58 8.00
C ARG A 469 28.60 -7.27 9.26
N GLY A 470 27.75 -7.39 10.28
CA GLY A 470 28.15 -8.03 11.53
C GLY A 470 28.51 -9.51 11.36
N LEU A 471 27.88 -10.22 10.41
CA LEU A 471 28.22 -11.58 10.07
C LEU A 471 29.61 -11.66 9.41
N ARG A 472 29.89 -10.82 8.41
CA ARG A 472 31.20 -10.76 7.74
C ARG A 472 32.34 -10.41 8.71
N GLU A 473 32.10 -9.55 9.69
CA GLU A 473 33.07 -9.20 10.73
C GLU A 473 33.36 -10.38 11.69
N ALA A 474 32.33 -11.12 12.10
CA ALA A 474 32.47 -12.18 13.10
C ALA A 474 32.91 -13.55 12.52
N LEU A 475 32.65 -13.81 11.23
CA LEU A 475 32.95 -15.10 10.58
C LEU A 475 34.44 -15.50 10.63
N PRO A 476 35.43 -14.62 10.38
CA PRO A 476 36.84 -14.99 10.45
C PRO A 476 37.25 -15.46 11.84
N GLY A 477 36.78 -14.79 12.90
CA GLY A 477 37.05 -15.17 14.29
C GLY A 477 36.32 -16.47 14.71
N ALA A 478 35.20 -16.79 14.06
CA ALA A 478 34.44 -18.01 14.30
C ALA A 478 35.07 -19.23 13.60
N LEU A 479 35.57 -19.06 12.38
CA LEU A 479 35.94 -20.14 11.46
C LEU A 479 37.44 -20.27 11.20
N GLY A 480 38.29 -19.54 11.94
CA GLY A 480 39.74 -19.74 11.91
C GLY A 480 40.49 -18.98 10.82
N GLY A 481 39.90 -17.93 10.25
CA GLY A 481 40.56 -17.02 9.30
C GLY A 481 39.85 -16.88 7.94
N HIS A 482 40.27 -15.87 7.16
CA HIS A 482 39.65 -15.57 5.86
C HIS A 482 39.93 -16.60 4.77
N GLU A 483 41.03 -17.36 4.88
CA GLU A 483 41.49 -18.28 3.85
C GLU A 483 40.74 -19.63 3.86
N LEU A 484 40.13 -19.97 5.00
CA LEU A 484 39.40 -21.24 5.20
C LEU A 484 37.92 -21.16 4.78
N VAL A 485 37.44 -19.98 4.41
CA VAL A 485 36.02 -19.69 4.17
C VAL A 485 35.82 -19.08 2.79
N ARG A 486 34.77 -19.50 2.10
CA ARG A 486 34.31 -18.89 0.85
C ARG A 486 33.10 -18.02 1.16
N TYR A 487 33.20 -16.73 0.88
CA TYR A 487 32.17 -15.74 1.21
C TYR A 487 31.28 -15.43 0.01
N ASP A 488 30.02 -15.04 0.27
CA ASP A 488 29.07 -14.52 -0.72
C ASP A 488 28.85 -15.42 -1.95
N VAL A 489 28.73 -16.73 -1.69
CA VAL A 489 28.62 -17.78 -2.70
C VAL A 489 27.24 -17.75 -3.35
N SER A 490 27.18 -17.54 -4.66
CA SER A 490 25.95 -17.78 -5.44
C SER A 490 25.97 -19.19 -6.01
N THR A 491 24.94 -19.96 -5.67
CA THR A 491 24.80 -21.34 -6.14
C THR A 491 24.09 -21.42 -7.48
N VAL A 492 24.36 -22.49 -8.24
CA VAL A 492 23.62 -22.86 -9.46
C VAL A 492 22.13 -23.15 -9.20
N TYR A 493 21.74 -23.30 -7.93
CA TYR A 493 20.35 -23.50 -7.50
C TYR A 493 19.59 -22.17 -7.35
N GLY A 494 20.25 -21.03 -7.59
CA GLY A 494 19.65 -19.69 -7.49
C GLY A 494 19.64 -19.10 -6.07
N TRP A 495 20.24 -19.79 -5.10
CA TRP A 495 20.39 -19.33 -3.71
C TRP A 495 21.76 -18.75 -3.43
N ASP A 496 21.81 -17.77 -2.53
CA ASP A 496 23.05 -17.17 -2.04
C ASP A 496 23.36 -17.69 -0.65
N ILE A 497 24.63 -18.00 -0.39
CA ILE A 497 25.18 -18.45 0.88
C ILE A 497 26.16 -17.38 1.37
N ASP A 498 26.04 -16.95 2.63
CA ASP A 498 26.89 -15.91 3.20
C ASP A 498 28.33 -16.37 3.36
N ALA A 499 28.49 -17.58 3.88
CA ALA A 499 29.78 -18.22 4.03
C ALA A 499 29.67 -19.74 3.92
N GLU A 500 30.66 -20.32 3.27
CA GLU A 500 30.83 -21.74 3.08
C GLU A 500 32.15 -22.17 3.72
N VAL A 501 32.10 -23.23 4.53
CA VAL A 501 33.27 -23.83 5.17
C VAL A 501 33.22 -25.35 5.04
N VAL A 502 34.38 -25.97 4.90
CA VAL A 502 34.54 -27.44 4.95
C VAL A 502 35.20 -27.79 6.27
N LEU A 503 34.58 -28.69 7.02
CA LEU A 503 35.07 -29.16 8.30
C LEU A 503 35.48 -30.64 8.17
N ASP A 504 36.63 -31.01 8.71
CA ASP A 504 37.06 -32.41 8.79
C ASP A 504 36.28 -33.19 9.87
N SER A 505 36.62 -34.47 10.05
CA SER A 505 36.03 -35.33 11.08
C SER A 505 36.28 -34.85 12.51
N ASP A 506 37.30 -34.02 12.74
CA ASP A 506 37.64 -33.42 14.03
C ASP A 506 37.02 -32.02 14.20
N ASN A 507 36.11 -31.63 13.29
CA ASN A 507 35.48 -30.31 13.22
C ASN A 507 36.45 -29.14 13.01
N LYS A 508 37.64 -29.39 12.45
CA LYS A 508 38.59 -28.34 12.07
C LYS A 508 38.34 -27.87 10.65
N ALA A 509 38.44 -26.55 10.45
CA ALA A 509 38.24 -25.94 9.15
C ALA A 509 39.39 -26.25 8.18
N LEU A 510 39.03 -26.73 6.99
CA LEU A 510 39.94 -26.99 5.90
C LEU A 510 39.89 -25.86 4.86
N PRO A 511 40.96 -25.64 4.07
CA PRO A 511 40.96 -24.69 2.96
C PRO A 511 39.88 -25.02 1.91
N VAL A 512 38.71 -24.38 2.00
CA VAL A 512 37.52 -24.71 1.19
C VAL A 512 37.75 -24.68 -0.33
N ARG A 513 38.70 -23.84 -0.79
CA ARG A 513 39.01 -23.66 -2.22
C ARG A 513 39.74 -24.84 -2.86
N ASP A 514 40.33 -25.72 -2.05
CA ASP A 514 41.02 -26.92 -2.55
C ASP A 514 40.04 -28.00 -3.02
N PHE A 515 38.81 -27.98 -2.50
CA PHE A 515 37.83 -29.04 -2.65
C PHE A 515 36.77 -28.71 -3.69
N SER A 516 36.39 -29.71 -4.48
CA SER A 516 35.38 -29.60 -5.54
C SER A 516 34.06 -29.03 -5.01
N ALA A 517 33.58 -27.97 -5.69
CA ALA A 517 32.36 -27.24 -5.36
C ALA A 517 31.35 -27.31 -6.52
N PRO A 518 30.58 -28.41 -6.66
CA PRO A 518 29.66 -28.63 -7.78
C PRO A 518 28.47 -27.68 -7.80
N HIS A 519 28.22 -26.97 -6.70
CA HIS A 519 27.19 -25.94 -6.57
C HIS A 519 27.59 -24.60 -7.20
N LEU A 520 28.83 -24.44 -7.68
CA LEU A 520 29.30 -23.23 -8.37
C LEU A 520 29.13 -23.35 -9.89
N SER A 521 28.96 -22.22 -10.56
CA SER A 521 28.91 -22.16 -12.04
C SER A 521 30.24 -22.52 -12.69
N HIS A 522 31.34 -22.17 -12.03
CA HIS A 522 32.69 -22.59 -12.36
C HIS A 522 33.21 -23.44 -11.21
N CYS A 523 33.39 -24.74 -11.43
CA CYS A 523 33.92 -25.63 -10.40
C CYS A 523 35.31 -25.16 -9.96
N GLU A 524 35.39 -24.69 -8.72
CA GLU A 524 36.64 -24.43 -8.04
C GLU A 524 37.06 -25.65 -7.22
N GLY A 525 38.36 -25.93 -7.17
CA GLY A 525 38.93 -27.05 -6.43
C GLY A 525 38.98 -28.36 -7.23
N THR A 526 40.08 -29.10 -7.08
CA THR A 526 40.32 -30.37 -7.80
C THR A 526 40.21 -31.60 -6.90
N LYS A 527 40.29 -31.43 -5.57
CA LYS A 527 40.26 -32.53 -4.62
C LYS A 527 38.81 -32.92 -4.29
N PRO A 528 38.48 -34.22 -4.18
CA PRO A 528 37.21 -34.64 -3.60
C PRO A 528 37.16 -34.27 -2.11
N LEU A 529 35.95 -34.15 -1.55
CA LEU A 529 35.79 -33.98 -0.10
C LEU A 529 36.42 -35.19 0.63
N PRO A 530 37.25 -34.97 1.66
CA PRO A 530 37.81 -36.06 2.46
C PRO A 530 36.70 -36.89 3.12
N PRO A 531 36.94 -38.20 3.36
CA PRO A 531 35.95 -39.03 4.05
C PRO A 531 35.67 -38.47 5.45
N GLY A 532 34.39 -38.35 5.79
CA GLY A 532 33.94 -37.75 7.05
C GLY A 532 33.93 -36.22 7.09
N ALA A 533 34.48 -35.55 6.07
CA ALA A 533 34.41 -34.09 5.98
C ALA A 533 33.01 -33.61 5.55
N ARG A 534 32.56 -32.50 6.14
CA ARG A 534 31.21 -31.97 5.97
C ARG A 534 31.27 -30.53 5.46
N ARG A 535 30.37 -30.18 4.54
CA ARG A 535 30.26 -28.82 3.98
C ARG A 535 29.16 -28.07 4.72
N VAL A 536 29.52 -26.97 5.38
CA VAL A 536 28.59 -26.14 6.15
C VAL A 536 28.34 -24.83 5.41
N ALA A 537 27.07 -24.52 5.19
CA ALA A 537 26.59 -23.23 4.70
C ALA A 537 26.06 -22.39 5.86
N VAL A 538 26.67 -21.23 6.08
CA VAL A 538 26.18 -20.20 6.99
C VAL A 538 25.17 -19.34 6.23
N LEU A 539 23.95 -19.25 6.76
CA LEU A 539 22.84 -18.55 6.12
C LEU A 539 22.26 -17.48 7.02
N ARG A 540 22.22 -16.24 6.55
CA ARG A 540 21.51 -15.15 7.22
C ARG A 540 20.03 -15.19 6.88
N TRP A 541 19.19 -15.06 7.91
CA TRP A 541 17.76 -14.87 7.75
C TRP A 541 17.33 -13.48 8.21
N GLU A 542 16.95 -12.63 7.26
CA GLU A 542 16.52 -11.25 7.46
C GLU A 542 15.05 -11.15 7.88
N LEU A 543 14.67 -10.02 8.49
CA LEU A 543 13.29 -9.75 8.92
C LEU A 543 12.22 -10.09 7.85
N PRO A 544 12.41 -9.77 6.54
CA PRO A 544 11.38 -10.06 5.55
C PRO A 544 11.13 -11.53 5.23
N GLN A 545 12.00 -12.43 5.69
CA GLN A 545 11.88 -13.87 5.47
C GLN A 545 11.09 -14.57 6.57
N PHE A 546 10.69 -13.85 7.63
CA PHE A 546 9.89 -14.37 8.73
C PHE A 546 8.45 -13.86 8.70
N SER A 547 7.55 -14.62 9.33
CA SER A 547 6.18 -14.18 9.59
C SER A 547 6.14 -12.98 10.55
N SER A 548 5.13 -12.12 10.43
CA SER A 548 5.05 -10.85 11.18
C SER A 548 4.94 -11.03 12.71
N ARG A 549 4.43 -12.17 13.19
CA ARG A 549 4.26 -12.48 14.63
C ARG A 549 5.30 -13.49 15.12
N GLY A 550 5.94 -14.22 14.21
CA GLY A 550 6.61 -15.46 14.54
C GLY A 550 8.07 -15.49 14.12
N ARG A 551 8.73 -16.55 14.56
CA ARG A 551 10.08 -16.94 14.16
C ARG A 551 10.05 -18.00 13.04
N GLU A 552 8.89 -18.20 12.41
CA GLU A 552 8.67 -19.15 11.32
C GLU A 552 9.14 -18.55 9.99
N LEU A 553 9.93 -19.33 9.24
CA LEU A 553 10.36 -18.95 7.89
C LEU A 553 9.19 -19.02 6.90
N LEU A 554 9.10 -18.01 6.05
CA LEU A 554 8.18 -17.95 4.92
C LEU A 554 8.63 -18.87 3.78
N GLY A 555 7.76 -19.08 2.80
CA GLY A 555 7.92 -20.17 1.82
C GLY A 555 9.23 -20.13 1.04
N ARG A 556 9.70 -18.95 0.63
CA ARG A 556 11.00 -18.82 -0.05
C ARG A 556 12.17 -19.28 0.83
N GLY A 557 12.17 -18.92 2.11
CA GLY A 557 13.22 -19.30 3.05
C GLY A 557 13.15 -20.79 3.40
N SER A 558 11.94 -21.30 3.61
CA SER A 558 11.68 -22.74 3.77
C SER A 558 12.21 -23.53 2.57
N MET A 559 11.92 -23.09 1.35
CA MET A 559 12.40 -23.72 0.12
C MET A 559 13.93 -23.70 0.00
N ALA A 560 14.56 -22.55 0.25
CA ALA A 560 16.02 -22.42 0.26
C ALA A 560 16.68 -23.41 1.21
N ARG A 561 16.14 -23.53 2.43
CA ARG A 561 16.61 -24.49 3.43
C ARG A 561 16.57 -25.93 2.91
N ARG A 562 15.47 -26.39 2.31
CA ARG A 562 15.43 -27.80 1.84
C ARG A 562 16.30 -28.02 0.58
N HIS A 563 16.36 -27.07 -0.35
CA HIS A 563 17.27 -27.19 -1.51
C HIS A 563 18.74 -27.27 -1.08
N LEU A 564 19.18 -26.42 -0.17
CA LEU A 564 20.58 -26.44 0.27
C LEU A 564 20.92 -27.71 1.04
N ARG A 565 19.99 -28.24 1.86
CA ARG A 565 20.17 -29.55 2.50
C ARG A 565 20.25 -30.68 1.47
N ALA A 566 19.33 -30.71 0.49
CA ALA A 566 19.33 -31.70 -0.57
C ALA A 566 20.58 -31.62 -1.47
N ALA A 567 21.21 -30.45 -1.56
CA ALA A 567 22.50 -30.26 -2.22
C ALA A 567 23.71 -30.70 -1.38
N GLY A 568 23.50 -31.26 -0.18
CA GLY A 568 24.55 -31.79 0.69
C GLY A 568 25.17 -30.80 1.68
N PHE A 569 24.53 -29.66 1.93
CA PHE A 569 24.99 -28.70 2.93
C PHE A 569 24.38 -28.94 4.32
N LEU A 570 25.21 -28.83 5.34
CA LEU A 570 24.77 -28.56 6.70
C LEU A 570 24.51 -27.08 6.89
N LEU A 571 23.39 -26.72 7.50
CA LEU A 571 22.96 -25.33 7.56
C LEU A 571 23.20 -24.73 8.95
N ALA A 572 24.14 -23.78 9.03
CA ALA A 572 24.32 -22.92 10.18
C ALA A 572 23.46 -21.65 10.01
N GLU A 573 22.21 -21.72 10.49
CA GLU A 573 21.22 -20.67 10.29
C GLU A 573 21.34 -19.54 11.31
N VAL A 574 21.35 -18.30 10.82
CA VAL A 574 21.55 -17.07 11.61
C VAL A 574 20.34 -16.13 11.46
N PRO A 575 19.34 -16.23 12.34
CA PRO A 575 18.19 -15.33 12.33
C PRO A 575 18.54 -13.91 12.80
N HIS A 576 17.95 -12.89 12.16
CA HIS A 576 18.17 -11.49 12.51
C HIS A 576 17.85 -11.16 13.98
N TYR A 577 16.79 -11.75 14.55
CA TYR A 577 16.35 -11.48 15.92
C TYR A 577 17.27 -12.08 16.99
N GLU A 578 18.10 -13.09 16.65
CA GLU A 578 19.10 -13.63 17.57
C GLU A 578 20.41 -12.84 17.44
N PHE A 579 20.88 -12.63 16.21
CA PHE A 579 22.20 -12.08 15.96
C PHE A 579 22.29 -10.57 16.23
N LEU A 580 21.24 -9.80 15.90
CA LEU A 580 21.25 -8.34 16.08
C LEU A 580 21.11 -7.91 17.54
N GLU A 581 20.66 -8.79 18.43
CA GLU A 581 20.65 -8.54 19.88
C GLU A 581 22.06 -8.59 20.50
N LEU A 582 23.01 -9.24 19.81
CA LEU A 582 24.40 -9.36 20.26
C LEU A 582 25.17 -8.06 20.05
N LYS A 583 25.57 -7.43 21.16
CA LYS A 583 26.24 -6.12 21.17
C LYS A 583 27.74 -6.20 20.93
N LEU A 584 28.39 -7.25 21.45
CA LEU A 584 29.84 -7.39 21.40
C LEU A 584 30.26 -8.39 20.32
N GLU A 585 31.36 -8.09 19.63
CA GLU A 585 31.93 -8.96 18.58
C GLU A 585 32.25 -10.36 19.12
N ARG A 586 32.87 -10.46 20.30
CA ARG A 586 33.14 -11.76 20.97
C ARG A 586 31.89 -12.63 21.15
N GLN A 587 30.73 -12.01 21.41
CA GLN A 587 29.47 -12.74 21.56
C GLN A 587 28.98 -13.25 20.20
N ARG A 588 29.11 -12.44 19.14
CA ARG A 588 28.77 -12.84 17.76
C ARG A 588 29.65 -14.00 17.31
N VAL A 589 30.96 -13.93 17.56
CA VAL A 589 31.91 -15.01 17.25
C VAL A 589 31.53 -16.29 17.98
N ALA A 590 31.29 -16.23 19.30
CA ALA A 590 30.90 -17.40 20.09
C ALA A 590 29.56 -17.99 19.61
N TYR A 591 28.60 -17.15 19.30
CA TYR A 591 27.30 -17.56 18.76
C TYR A 591 27.43 -18.26 17.40
N LEU A 592 28.29 -17.78 16.49
CA LEU A 592 28.52 -18.43 15.21
C LEU A 592 29.20 -19.80 15.37
N LYS A 593 30.18 -19.90 16.27
CA LYS A 593 30.80 -21.20 16.61
C LYS A 593 29.76 -22.19 17.13
N ASP A 594 28.88 -21.75 18.02
CA ASP A 594 27.77 -22.56 18.53
C ASP A 594 26.78 -22.98 17.43
N LYS A 595 26.41 -22.08 16.50
CA LYS A 595 25.53 -22.42 15.37
C LYS A 595 26.14 -23.47 14.45
N VAL A 596 27.43 -23.37 14.15
CA VAL A 596 28.15 -24.34 13.31
C VAL A 596 28.26 -25.68 14.04
N ALA A 597 28.62 -25.68 15.33
CA ALA A 597 28.69 -26.89 16.14
C ALA A 597 27.33 -27.59 16.26
N LYS A 598 26.24 -26.83 16.43
CA LYS A 598 24.87 -27.37 16.44
C LYS A 598 24.46 -27.98 15.11
N ALA A 599 24.83 -27.35 13.98
CA ALA A 599 24.56 -27.90 12.66
C ALA A 599 25.26 -29.25 12.46
N LEU A 600 26.49 -29.40 12.95
CA LEU A 600 27.22 -30.67 12.96
C LEU A 600 26.55 -31.72 13.83
N ALA A 601 26.17 -31.37 15.06
CA ALA A 601 25.54 -32.29 16.00
C ALA A 601 24.17 -32.81 15.50
N SER A 602 23.39 -31.95 14.83
CA SER A 602 22.09 -32.37 14.27
C SER A 602 22.22 -33.42 13.16
N ASP A 603 23.35 -33.42 12.47
CA ASP A 603 23.63 -34.35 11.37
C ASP A 603 24.09 -35.72 11.92
N THR A 604 24.97 -35.73 12.93
CA THR A 604 25.33 -36.98 13.63
C THR A 604 24.14 -37.68 14.28
N ALA A 605 23.14 -36.93 14.77
CA ALA A 605 21.92 -37.50 15.33
C ALA A 605 21.00 -38.10 14.25
N GLY A 606 21.01 -37.54 13.04
CA GLY A 606 20.30 -38.08 11.87
C GLY A 606 20.89 -39.42 11.42
N ASP A 607 22.21 -39.51 11.32
CA ASP A 607 22.94 -40.73 10.94
C ASP A 607 22.68 -41.88 11.92
N THR A 608 22.67 -41.60 13.24
CA THR A 608 22.41 -42.63 14.26
C THR A 608 20.98 -43.16 14.27
N ALA A 609 20.00 -42.37 13.83
CA ALA A 609 18.61 -42.83 13.76
C ALA A 609 18.37 -43.75 12.56
N THR A 610 19.09 -43.54 11.45
CA THR A 610 19.04 -44.41 10.27
C THR A 610 19.77 -45.73 10.47
N ASP A 611 20.87 -45.76 11.23
CA ASP A 611 21.61 -47.01 11.52
C ASP A 611 20.91 -47.92 12.56
N THR A 612 19.95 -47.39 13.33
CA THR A 612 19.11 -48.20 14.24
C THR A 612 17.85 -48.78 13.58
N ALA A 613 17.60 -48.46 12.30
CA ALA A 613 16.39 -48.85 11.56
C ALA A 613 16.66 -49.83 10.39
N THR A 614 17.83 -50.48 10.35
CA THR A 614 18.12 -51.62 9.46
C THR A 614 17.94 -52.96 10.13
#